data_AF-Q53RX8-F1
#
_entry.id   AF-Q53RX8-F1
#
_cell.length_a   1.000
_cell.length_b   1.000
_cell.length_c   1.000
_cell.angle_alpha   90.00
_cell.angle_beta   90.00
_cell.angle_gamma   90.00
#
_symmetry.space_group_name_H-M   'P 1'
#
loop_
_entity.id
_entity.type
_entity.pdbx_description
1 polymer ?
#
loop_
_entity_poly.entity_id
_entity_poly.type
_entity_poly.pdbx_seq_one_letter_code
_entity_poly.pdbx_strand_id
1 'polypeptide(L)'
;EIEEESETTVEADLTDKQKHQLKHRELFLSRQYESLPATHIRGKCSVALLNETESVLSYLDKEDTFFYSLVYDPSLKTLLADKGEIRVGPRYQADIPEMLLEGESDEREQSKLEVKVWDPNSPLTDRQIDQFLVVARAVGTFARALDCSSSVRQPSLHMSAAAASRDITLFHAMDTLYRHSYDLSSAISVLVPLGGPVLCRDEMEEWSASEASLFEEALEKYGKDFNDIRQDF
;
A
#
# COMPACT_ATOMS: atom_id res chain seq x y z
N GLU A 1 1.86 -16.69 43.89
CA GLU A 1 2.40 -15.43 44.40
C GLU A 1 1.91 -14.34 43.46
N ILE A 2 1.17 -13.40 44.01
CA ILE A 2 0.64 -12.25 43.27
C ILE A 2 1.85 -11.33 43.16
N GLU A 3 2.48 -11.31 41.99
CA GLU A 3 3.47 -10.29 41.68
C GLU A 3 2.73 -8.95 41.72
N GLU A 4 2.95 -8.22 42.82
CA GLU A 4 2.64 -6.81 42.92
C GLU A 4 3.18 -6.15 41.64
N GLU A 5 2.27 -5.58 40.84
CA GLU A 5 2.63 -4.64 39.78
C GLU A 5 3.46 -3.55 40.44
N SER A 6 4.77 -3.69 40.35
CA SER A 6 5.70 -2.69 40.84
C SER A 6 5.42 -1.42 40.06
N GLU A 7 4.80 -0.46 40.73
CA GLU A 7 4.74 0.96 40.35
C GLU A 7 6.16 1.50 40.19
N THR A 8 6.83 1.12 39.10
CA THR A 8 8.18 1.58 38.77
C THR A 8 8.16 2.25 37.42
N THR A 9 7.51 3.41 37.37
CA THR A 9 7.77 4.44 36.36
C THR A 9 7.55 5.82 36.97
N VAL A 10 8.64 6.44 37.42
CA VAL A 10 8.81 7.90 37.53
C VAL A 10 7.75 8.62 38.37
N GLU A 11 7.63 8.29 39.67
CA GLU A 11 7.19 9.31 40.64
C GLU A 11 8.31 10.33 40.82
N ALA A 12 8.49 11.22 39.83
CA ALA A 12 9.23 12.46 40.02
C ALA A 12 8.59 13.23 41.19
N ASP A 13 9.40 14.02 41.93
CA ASP A 13 9.07 14.82 43.12
C ASP A 13 7.75 15.63 43.05
N LEU A 14 6.60 14.96 43.08
CA LEU A 14 5.28 15.58 43.08
C LEU A 14 4.81 15.71 44.52
N THR A 15 4.46 16.93 44.91
CA THR A 15 3.81 17.18 46.20
C THR A 15 2.47 16.42 46.28
N ASP A 16 2.04 16.04 47.49
CA ASP A 16 0.75 15.35 47.70
C ASP A 16 -0.44 16.10 47.07
N LYS A 17 -0.37 17.44 47.07
CA LYS A 17 -1.36 18.29 46.41
C LYS A 17 -1.37 18.09 44.90
N GLN A 18 -0.21 18.02 44.24
CA GLN A 18 -0.11 17.79 42.79
C GLN A 18 -0.56 16.39 42.41
N LYS A 19 -0.18 15.37 43.17
CA LYS A 19 -0.67 13.99 42.96
C LYS A 19 -2.19 13.92 43.03
N HIS A 20 -2.79 14.59 44.03
CA HIS A 20 -4.25 14.67 44.14
C HIS A 20 -4.90 15.38 42.94
N GLN A 21 -4.33 16.51 42.48
CA GLN A 21 -4.84 17.24 41.32
C GLN A 21 -4.76 16.42 40.03
N LEU A 22 -3.69 15.64 39.84
CA LEU A 22 -3.52 14.78 38.67
C LEU A 22 -4.58 13.69 38.58
N LYS A 23 -4.98 13.09 39.71
CA LYS A 23 -6.09 12.13 39.75
C LYS A 23 -7.42 12.72 39.27
N HIS A 24 -7.63 14.03 39.42
CA HIS A 24 -8.82 14.72 38.89
C HIS A 24 -8.72 15.05 37.38
N ARG A 25 -7.54 14.90 36.78
CA ARG A 25 -7.30 15.15 35.35
C ARG A 25 -7.27 13.87 34.52
N GLU A 26 -7.28 12.70 35.16
CA GLU A 26 -7.38 11.41 34.48
C GLU A 26 -8.84 11.10 34.10
N LEU A 27 -9.05 10.73 32.84
CA LEU A 27 -10.32 10.27 32.30
C LEU A 27 -10.13 8.87 31.70
N PHE A 28 -11.21 8.10 31.59
CA PHE A 28 -11.21 6.84 30.85
C PHE A 28 -11.94 6.99 29.53
N LEU A 29 -11.30 6.57 28.45
CA LEU A 29 -11.95 6.48 27.16
C LEU A 29 -12.89 5.28 27.17
N SER A 30 -14.21 5.51 27.10
CA SER A 30 -15.18 4.42 27.00
C SER A 30 -15.63 4.22 25.56
N ARG A 31 -16.01 3.00 25.19
CA ARG A 31 -16.67 2.71 23.91
C ARG A 31 -18.17 3.04 23.91
N GLN A 32 -18.65 3.77 24.91
CA GLN A 32 -20.04 4.21 24.99
C GLN A 32 -20.26 5.40 24.05
N TYR A 33 -21.31 5.32 23.24
CA TYR A 33 -21.72 6.39 22.34
C TYR A 33 -23.06 6.96 22.79
N GLU A 34 -23.13 8.28 22.90
CA GLU A 34 -24.35 9.03 23.21
C GLU A 34 -24.52 10.18 22.22
N SER A 35 -25.78 10.46 21.86
CA SER A 35 -26.12 11.58 20.97
C SER A 35 -26.84 12.65 21.78
N LEU A 36 -26.23 13.83 21.90
CA LEU A 36 -26.77 14.97 22.64
C LEU A 36 -26.81 16.24 21.76
N PRO A 37 -27.79 17.15 21.96
CA PRO A 37 -27.81 18.44 21.28
C PRO A 37 -26.60 19.32 21.65
N ALA A 38 -26.09 20.08 20.67
CA ALA A 38 -24.93 20.97 20.83
C ALA A 38 -25.08 22.01 21.97
N THR A 39 -26.32 22.33 22.38
CA THR A 39 -26.61 23.23 23.50
C THR A 39 -26.07 22.73 24.86
N HIS A 40 -25.71 21.45 24.98
CA HIS A 40 -25.11 20.89 26.19
C HIS A 40 -23.62 21.26 26.35
N ILE A 41 -22.96 21.69 25.27
CA ILE A 41 -21.53 22.00 25.27
C ILE A 41 -21.30 23.35 25.96
N ARG A 42 -20.55 23.36 27.08
CA ARG A 42 -20.23 24.58 27.85
C ARG A 42 -18.86 25.17 27.54
N GLY A 43 -17.97 24.40 26.94
CA GLY A 43 -16.59 24.78 26.69
C GLY A 43 -15.85 23.67 25.94
N LYS A 44 -14.65 24.00 25.46
CA LYS A 44 -13.76 23.07 24.77
C LYS A 44 -12.63 22.68 25.70
N CYS A 45 -12.34 21.40 25.83
CA CYS A 45 -11.18 20.88 26.55
C CYS A 45 -10.22 20.14 25.62
N SER A 46 -9.02 19.82 26.13
CA SER A 46 -8.02 18.98 25.47
C SER A 46 -7.85 17.70 26.26
N VAL A 47 -8.06 16.55 25.62
CA VAL A 47 -7.84 15.23 26.18
C VAL A 47 -6.85 14.49 25.28
N ALA A 48 -5.70 14.09 25.82
CA ALA A 48 -4.66 13.38 25.08
C ALA A 48 -4.29 12.05 25.76
N LEU A 49 -3.73 11.12 24.99
CA LEU A 49 -3.15 9.90 25.57
C LEU A 49 -1.96 10.31 26.45
N LEU A 50 -1.85 9.71 27.64
CA LEU A 50 -0.72 9.96 28.53
C LEU A 50 0.58 9.53 27.82
N ASN A 51 1.43 10.50 27.53
CA ASN A 51 2.73 10.26 26.93
C ASN A 51 3.77 10.09 28.04
N GLU A 52 4.36 8.90 28.14
CA GLU A 52 5.37 8.57 29.16
C GLU A 52 6.64 9.42 29.06
N THR A 53 6.85 10.11 27.93
CA THR A 53 7.99 11.01 27.72
C THR A 53 7.69 12.47 28.09
N GLU A 54 6.42 12.84 28.27
CA GLU A 54 6.01 14.18 28.65
C GLU A 54 6.00 14.36 30.17
N SER A 55 6.37 15.55 30.64
CA SER A 55 6.25 15.87 32.06
C SER A 55 4.78 15.87 32.47
N VAL A 56 4.47 15.08 33.49
CA VAL A 56 3.12 14.96 34.06
C VAL A 56 2.61 16.32 34.59
N LEU A 57 3.50 17.24 34.95
CA LEU A 57 3.15 18.60 35.38
C LEU A 57 2.53 19.43 34.23
N SER A 58 2.84 19.12 32.97
CA SER A 58 2.29 19.86 31.82
C SER A 58 0.76 19.77 31.74
N TYR A 59 0.17 18.69 32.27
CA TYR A 59 -1.28 18.52 32.38
C TYR A 59 -1.91 19.39 33.47
N LEU A 60 -1.13 19.85 34.47
CA LEU A 60 -1.59 20.76 35.52
C LEU A 60 -1.45 22.24 35.15
N ASP A 61 -0.58 22.57 34.19
CA ASP A 61 -0.29 23.97 33.79
C ASP A 61 -1.50 24.68 33.19
N LYS A 62 -2.48 23.93 32.66
CA LYS A 62 -3.70 24.46 32.06
C LYS A 62 -4.92 23.83 32.72
N GLU A 63 -5.98 24.60 32.95
CA GLU A 63 -7.22 24.12 33.57
C GLU A 63 -8.00 23.15 32.65
N ASP A 64 -7.99 23.40 31.34
CA ASP A 64 -8.77 22.63 30.35
C ASP A 64 -8.03 21.42 29.76
N THR A 65 -7.02 20.90 30.45
CA THR A 65 -6.17 19.79 29.97
C THR A 65 -6.34 18.54 30.83
N PHE A 66 -6.67 17.44 30.16
CA PHE A 66 -6.93 16.12 30.74
C PHE A 66 -6.13 15.07 29.97
N PHE A 67 -5.99 13.88 30.56
CA PHE A 67 -5.34 12.75 29.91
C PHE A 67 -6.10 11.45 30.15
N TYR A 68 -5.84 10.44 29.31
CA TYR A 68 -6.26 9.07 29.55
C TYR A 68 -5.10 8.12 29.33
N SER A 69 -5.06 7.05 30.11
CA SER A 69 -4.04 5.99 30.05
C SER A 69 -4.68 4.62 29.74
N LEU A 70 -5.98 4.49 30.00
CA LEU A 70 -6.76 3.26 29.93
C LEU A 70 -8.08 3.50 29.18
N VAL A 71 -8.55 2.44 28.53
CA VAL A 71 -9.86 2.32 27.89
C VAL A 71 -10.76 1.52 28.82
N TYR A 72 -11.92 2.08 29.18
CA TYR A 72 -12.90 1.41 30.03
C TYR A 72 -13.98 0.74 29.20
N ASP A 73 -14.19 -0.56 29.42
CA ASP A 73 -15.35 -1.29 28.88
C ASP A 73 -16.51 -1.24 29.90
N PRO A 74 -17.57 -0.45 29.64
CA PRO A 74 -18.69 -0.33 30.57
C PRO A 74 -19.54 -1.61 30.68
N SER A 75 -19.49 -2.50 29.68
CA SER A 75 -20.27 -3.74 29.67
C SER A 75 -19.62 -4.79 30.57
N LEU A 76 -18.29 -4.91 30.46
CA LEU A 76 -17.50 -5.89 31.22
C LEU A 76 -16.96 -5.33 32.54
N LYS A 77 -17.02 -4.00 32.73
CA LYS A 77 -16.43 -3.27 33.86
C LYS A 77 -14.92 -3.53 33.99
N THR A 78 -14.23 -3.64 32.86
CA THR A 78 -12.78 -3.90 32.78
C THR A 78 -12.04 -2.68 32.24
N LEU A 79 -10.80 -2.51 32.67
CA LEU A 79 -9.87 -1.53 32.11
C LEU A 79 -8.90 -2.25 31.15
N LEU A 80 -8.75 -1.70 29.96
CA LEU A 80 -7.81 -2.15 28.94
C LEU A 80 -6.76 -1.07 28.74
N ALA A 81 -5.48 -1.41 28.80
CA ALA A 81 -4.46 -0.49 28.35
C ALA A 81 -4.53 -0.40 26.82
N ASP A 82 -4.67 0.82 26.26
CA ASP A 82 -4.53 1.07 24.81
C ASP A 82 -3.05 1.11 24.39
N LYS A 83 -2.22 0.35 25.09
CA LYS A 83 -0.79 0.28 24.83
C LYS A 83 -0.56 -0.88 23.87
N GLY A 84 -0.29 -0.56 22.62
CA GLY A 84 0.40 -1.48 21.73
C GLY A 84 1.74 -1.84 22.37
N GLU A 85 1.90 -3.09 22.78
CA GLU A 85 3.08 -3.54 23.51
C GLU A 85 4.11 -4.14 22.55
N ILE A 86 5.33 -3.60 22.55
CA ILE A 86 6.46 -4.24 21.88
C ILE A 86 6.82 -5.50 22.65
N ARG A 87 6.72 -6.65 21.98
CA ARG A 87 7.01 -7.94 22.61
C ARG A 87 8.48 -8.29 22.46
N VAL A 88 9.09 -8.65 23.58
CA VAL A 88 10.49 -9.09 23.64
C VAL A 88 10.53 -10.57 24.03
N GLY A 89 11.24 -11.37 23.25
CA GLY A 89 11.54 -12.77 23.54
C GLY A 89 11.81 -13.58 22.27
N PRO A 90 12.43 -14.78 22.38
CA PRO A 90 12.85 -15.59 21.24
C PRO A 90 11.75 -15.97 20.22
N ARG A 91 10.48 -15.80 20.58
CA ARG A 91 9.31 -16.01 19.69
C ARG A 91 8.98 -14.79 18.82
N TYR A 92 9.65 -13.67 19.07
CA TYR A 92 9.37 -12.36 18.46
C TYR A 92 10.61 -11.79 17.78
N GLN A 93 11.80 -11.95 18.37
CA GLN A 93 13.04 -11.55 17.69
C GLN A 93 13.44 -12.56 16.61
N ALA A 94 13.96 -12.04 15.49
CA ALA A 94 14.65 -12.84 14.50
C ALA A 94 16.06 -13.19 15.01
N ASP A 95 16.54 -14.37 14.64
CA ASP A 95 17.94 -14.73 14.82
C ASP A 95 18.82 -13.84 13.92
N ILE A 96 19.80 -13.18 14.52
CA ILE A 96 20.69 -12.27 13.80
C ILE A 96 21.75 -13.12 13.09
N PRO A 97 21.83 -13.10 11.75
CA PRO A 97 22.88 -13.80 11.03
C PRO A 97 24.25 -13.26 11.41
N GLU A 98 25.23 -14.15 11.58
CA GLU A 98 26.61 -13.75 11.83
C GLU A 98 27.19 -13.00 10.62
N MET A 99 28.08 -12.06 10.90
CA MET A 99 28.79 -11.32 9.86
C MET A 99 29.80 -12.26 9.19
N LEU A 100 29.78 -12.31 7.86
CA LEU A 100 30.76 -13.07 7.07
C LEU A 100 32.18 -12.53 7.31
N LEU A 101 33.15 -13.44 7.42
CA LEU A 101 34.56 -13.07 7.56
C LEU A 101 35.14 -12.58 6.24
N GLU A 102 36.26 -11.86 6.30
CA GLU A 102 36.96 -11.41 5.10
C GLU A 102 37.37 -12.59 4.21
N GLY A 103 36.83 -12.62 2.99
CA GLY A 103 37.09 -13.67 1.99
C GLY A 103 36.06 -14.78 1.95
N GLU A 104 35.09 -14.82 2.87
CA GLU A 104 33.94 -15.73 2.78
C GLU A 104 32.91 -15.21 1.77
N SER A 105 32.27 -16.14 1.06
CA SER A 105 31.16 -15.85 0.14
C SER A 105 29.84 -16.14 0.84
N ASP A 106 28.80 -15.37 0.51
CA ASP A 106 27.43 -15.59 0.97
C ASP A 106 26.72 -16.75 0.24
N GLU A 107 27.39 -17.40 -0.73
CA GLU A 107 26.91 -18.54 -1.53
C GLU A 107 25.60 -18.27 -2.30
N ARG A 108 25.19 -17.01 -2.44
CA ARG A 108 23.93 -16.63 -3.10
C ARG A 108 24.08 -16.60 -4.61
N GLU A 109 23.30 -17.45 -5.28
CA GLU A 109 23.19 -17.42 -6.73
C GLU A 109 22.21 -16.34 -7.20
N GLN A 110 22.71 -15.18 -7.64
CA GLN A 110 21.86 -14.06 -8.07
C GLN A 110 20.91 -14.41 -9.22
N SER A 111 21.31 -15.29 -10.15
CA SER A 111 20.46 -15.72 -11.28
C SER A 111 19.20 -16.48 -10.86
N LYS A 112 19.15 -17.04 -9.64
CA LYS A 112 17.97 -17.67 -9.07
C LYS A 112 17.08 -16.68 -8.31
N LEU A 113 17.62 -15.52 -7.95
CA LEU A 113 16.95 -14.51 -7.12
C LEU A 113 16.36 -13.38 -7.95
N GLU A 114 17.02 -13.02 -9.05
CA GLU A 114 16.63 -11.90 -9.88
C GLU A 114 16.99 -12.09 -11.36
N VAL A 115 16.24 -11.39 -12.21
CA VAL A 115 16.52 -11.25 -13.63
C VAL A 115 16.47 -9.76 -13.95
N LYS A 116 17.53 -9.25 -14.57
CA LYS A 116 17.57 -7.86 -15.02
C LYS A 116 16.60 -7.69 -16.19
N VAL A 117 15.74 -6.67 -16.12
CA VAL A 117 14.74 -6.36 -17.16
C VAL A 117 14.98 -5.01 -17.85
N TRP A 118 15.85 -4.19 -17.26
CA TRP A 118 16.26 -2.90 -17.80
C TRP A 118 17.63 -2.51 -17.23
N ASP A 119 18.48 -1.94 -18.06
CA ASP A 119 19.75 -1.30 -17.72
C ASP A 119 19.63 0.23 -17.75
N PRO A 120 19.76 0.93 -16.61
CA PRO A 120 19.80 2.39 -16.58
C PRO A 120 20.96 2.98 -17.37
N ASN A 121 22.06 2.23 -17.56
CA ASN A 121 23.24 2.68 -18.32
C ASN A 121 23.13 2.34 -19.81
N SER A 122 21.94 2.48 -20.39
CA SER A 122 21.70 2.15 -21.80
C SER A 122 22.51 3.08 -22.73
N PRO A 123 22.95 2.60 -23.90
CA PRO A 123 23.63 3.45 -24.89
C PRO A 123 22.67 4.40 -25.62
N LEU A 124 21.36 4.29 -25.39
CA LEU A 124 20.34 5.10 -26.02
C LEU A 124 20.12 6.39 -25.24
N THR A 125 19.86 7.47 -25.96
CA THR A 125 19.38 8.72 -25.37
C THR A 125 17.89 8.61 -25.03
N ASP A 126 17.41 9.36 -24.04
CA ASP A 126 15.99 9.44 -23.68
C ASP A 126 15.12 9.72 -24.91
N ARG A 127 15.58 10.59 -25.81
CA ARG A 127 14.89 10.91 -27.06
C ARG A 127 14.73 9.69 -27.97
N GLN A 128 15.72 8.81 -28.06
CA GLN A 128 15.63 7.58 -28.86
C GLN A 128 14.67 6.57 -28.24
N ILE A 129 14.67 6.47 -26.91
CA ILE A 129 13.72 5.62 -26.16
C ILE A 129 12.30 6.13 -26.39
N ASP A 130 12.05 7.43 -26.22
CA ASP A 130 10.75 8.06 -26.48
C ASP A 130 10.28 7.82 -27.93
N GLN A 131 11.18 7.96 -28.90
CA GLN A 131 10.87 7.67 -30.30
C GLN A 131 10.51 6.21 -30.51
N PHE A 132 11.23 5.28 -29.89
CA PHE A 132 10.90 3.85 -29.97
C PHE A 132 9.53 3.55 -29.34
N LEU A 133 9.20 4.17 -28.19
CA LEU A 133 7.89 4.05 -27.56
C LEU A 133 6.76 4.61 -28.44
N VAL A 134 7.01 5.68 -29.21
CA VAL A 134 6.05 6.16 -30.23
C VAL A 134 5.88 5.13 -31.35
N VAL A 135 6.97 4.52 -31.84
CA VAL A 135 6.91 3.48 -32.88
C VAL A 135 6.11 2.27 -32.38
N ALA A 136 6.38 1.78 -31.17
CA ALA A 136 5.65 0.66 -30.58
C ALA A 136 4.14 0.93 -30.49
N ARG A 137 3.74 2.14 -30.08
CA ARG A 137 2.32 2.55 -30.05
C ARG A 137 1.70 2.61 -31.46
N ALA A 138 2.44 3.10 -32.45
CA ALA A 138 1.97 3.13 -33.83
C ALA A 138 1.76 1.71 -34.39
N VAL A 139 2.69 0.79 -34.11
CA VAL A 139 2.58 -0.63 -34.46
C VAL A 139 1.36 -1.26 -33.75
N GLY A 140 1.20 -1.04 -32.44
CA GLY A 140 0.05 -1.56 -31.69
C GLY A 140 -1.30 -1.01 -32.17
N THR A 141 -1.35 0.23 -32.66
CA THR A 141 -2.55 0.83 -33.27
C THR A 141 -2.85 0.16 -34.61
N PHE A 142 -1.83 -0.06 -35.43
CA PHE A 142 -1.96 -0.76 -36.71
C PHE A 142 -2.37 -2.23 -36.53
N ALA A 143 -1.81 -2.92 -35.54
CA ALA A 143 -2.18 -4.30 -35.21
C ALA A 143 -3.67 -4.44 -34.91
N ARG A 144 -4.25 -3.55 -34.10
CA ARG A 144 -5.69 -3.51 -33.78
C ARG A 144 -6.57 -3.21 -35.00
N ALA A 145 -6.05 -2.44 -35.97
CA ALA A 145 -6.77 -2.17 -37.21
C ALA A 145 -6.84 -3.40 -38.12
N LEU A 146 -5.88 -4.33 -38.00
CA LEU A 146 -5.86 -5.60 -38.73
C LEU A 146 -6.60 -6.72 -37.97
N ASP A 147 -6.73 -6.61 -36.64
CA ASP A 147 -7.40 -7.60 -35.82
C ASP A 147 -8.93 -7.53 -35.97
N CYS A 148 -9.47 -8.41 -36.82
CA CYS A 148 -10.92 -8.58 -37.00
C CYS A 148 -11.57 -9.48 -35.95
N SER A 149 -10.80 -10.05 -35.00
CA SER A 149 -11.33 -10.96 -33.97
C SER A 149 -11.90 -10.23 -32.76
N SER A 150 -11.55 -8.96 -32.57
CA SER A 150 -12.11 -8.11 -31.52
C SER A 150 -13.61 -7.84 -31.80
N SER A 151 -14.47 -8.62 -31.15
CA SER A 151 -15.93 -8.53 -31.23
C SER A 151 -16.50 -7.21 -30.70
N VAL A 152 -15.67 -6.42 -30.01
CA VAL A 152 -16.00 -5.07 -29.56
C VAL A 152 -15.76 -4.13 -30.74
N ARG A 153 -16.86 -3.65 -31.35
CA ARG A 153 -16.99 -2.49 -32.25
C ARG A 153 -15.66 -1.99 -32.81
N GLN A 154 -15.38 -2.15 -34.11
CA GLN A 154 -14.22 -1.55 -34.80
C GLN A 154 -13.77 -0.26 -34.10
N PRO A 155 -12.74 -0.32 -33.25
CA PRO A 155 -12.48 0.79 -32.36
C PRO A 155 -12.10 1.96 -33.26
N SER A 156 -12.81 3.07 -33.10
CA SER A 156 -12.48 4.29 -33.83
C SER A 156 -10.99 4.59 -33.63
N LEU A 157 -10.35 5.22 -34.62
CA LEU A 157 -8.90 5.44 -34.62
C LEU A 157 -8.34 5.94 -33.28
N HIS A 158 -9.04 6.86 -32.61
CA HIS A 158 -8.61 7.41 -31.32
C HIS A 158 -8.67 6.37 -30.18
N MET A 159 -9.66 5.47 -30.18
CA MET A 159 -9.78 4.38 -29.20
C MET A 159 -8.66 3.36 -29.37
N SER A 160 -8.36 2.95 -30.61
CA SER A 160 -7.25 2.04 -30.90
C SER A 160 -5.89 2.65 -30.52
N ALA A 161 -5.71 3.95 -30.78
CA ALA A 161 -4.50 4.67 -30.38
C ALA A 161 -4.37 4.79 -28.86
N ALA A 162 -5.48 5.03 -28.15
CA ALA A 162 -5.49 5.07 -26.68
C ALA A 162 -5.18 3.69 -26.08
N ALA A 163 -5.79 2.62 -26.60
CA ALA A 163 -5.53 1.24 -26.18
C ALA A 163 -4.06 0.84 -26.41
N ALA A 164 -3.51 1.11 -27.59
CA ALA A 164 -2.10 0.89 -27.88
C ALA A 164 -1.15 1.75 -27.03
N SER A 165 -1.63 2.86 -26.47
CA SER A 165 -0.85 3.73 -25.57
C SER A 165 -0.86 3.31 -24.10
N ARG A 166 -1.58 2.23 -23.74
CA ARG A 166 -1.61 1.69 -22.37
C ARG A 166 -0.26 1.09 -21.99
N ASP A 167 -0.01 1.03 -20.68
CA ASP A 167 1.30 0.67 -20.12
C ASP A 167 1.79 -0.72 -20.52
N ILE A 168 0.89 -1.68 -20.78
CA ILE A 168 1.32 -3.01 -21.24
C ILE A 168 2.14 -2.95 -22.53
N THR A 169 1.77 -2.08 -23.47
CA THR A 169 2.52 -1.87 -24.72
C THR A 169 3.85 -1.16 -24.44
N LEU A 170 3.87 -0.21 -23.50
CA LEU A 170 5.09 0.51 -23.12
C LEU A 170 6.09 -0.42 -22.41
N PHE A 171 5.63 -1.24 -21.46
CA PHE A 171 6.45 -2.25 -20.79
C PHE A 171 7.00 -3.27 -21.78
N HIS A 172 6.17 -3.76 -22.69
CA HIS A 172 6.63 -4.67 -23.75
C HIS A 172 7.70 -4.02 -24.63
N ALA A 173 7.54 -2.74 -24.99
CA ALA A 173 8.54 -2.01 -25.77
C ALA A 173 9.86 -1.83 -25.01
N MET A 174 9.82 -1.49 -23.72
CA MET A 174 11.01 -1.34 -22.89
C MET A 174 11.76 -2.67 -22.70
N ASP A 175 11.01 -3.76 -22.45
CA ASP A 175 11.56 -5.11 -22.38
C ASP A 175 12.16 -5.54 -23.73
N THR A 176 11.50 -5.20 -24.85
CA THR A 176 12.04 -5.46 -26.20
C THR A 176 13.37 -4.74 -26.43
N LEU A 177 13.49 -3.47 -26.03
CA LEU A 177 14.77 -2.75 -26.11
C LEU A 177 15.87 -3.46 -25.32
N TYR A 178 15.59 -3.87 -24.07
CA TYR A 178 16.57 -4.53 -23.23
C TYR A 178 16.98 -5.90 -23.80
N ARG A 179 16.02 -6.76 -24.17
CA ARG A 179 16.28 -8.10 -24.72
C ARG A 179 17.08 -8.06 -26.02
N HIS A 180 16.93 -6.99 -26.80
CA HIS A 180 17.66 -6.77 -28.04
C HIS A 180 18.93 -5.94 -27.83
N SER A 181 19.47 -5.91 -26.60
CA SER A 181 20.72 -5.22 -26.26
C SER A 181 20.75 -3.75 -26.69
N TYR A 182 19.59 -3.10 -26.66
CA TYR A 182 19.37 -1.73 -27.07
C TYR A 182 19.65 -1.42 -28.55
N ASP A 183 19.74 -2.44 -29.41
CA ASP A 183 19.79 -2.24 -30.85
C ASP A 183 18.39 -1.92 -31.39
N LEU A 184 18.17 -0.66 -31.76
CA LEU A 184 16.90 -0.18 -32.31
C LEU A 184 16.49 -0.95 -33.57
N SER A 185 17.43 -1.34 -34.43
CA SER A 185 17.09 -2.04 -35.66
C SER A 185 16.56 -3.44 -35.37
N SER A 186 17.25 -4.20 -34.51
CA SER A 186 16.79 -5.51 -34.06
C SER A 186 15.46 -5.40 -33.29
N ALA A 187 15.33 -4.45 -32.37
CA ALA A 187 14.11 -4.26 -31.59
C ALA A 187 12.89 -3.92 -32.46
N ILE A 188 13.04 -3.04 -33.46
CA ILE A 188 11.94 -2.72 -34.40
C ILE A 188 11.52 -3.96 -35.20
N SER A 189 12.47 -4.80 -35.62
CA SER A 189 12.17 -6.00 -36.42
C SER A 189 11.27 -7.00 -35.67
N VAL A 190 11.33 -7.01 -34.34
CA VAL A 190 10.51 -7.89 -33.49
C VAL A 190 9.14 -7.31 -33.18
N LEU A 191 8.94 -6.00 -33.34
CA LEU A 191 7.60 -5.41 -33.28
C LEU A 191 6.74 -5.78 -34.48
N VAL A 192 7.35 -6.16 -35.62
CA VAL A 192 6.66 -6.56 -36.86
C VAL A 192 7.27 -7.85 -37.43
N PRO A 193 7.10 -9.01 -36.75
CA PRO A 193 7.56 -10.28 -37.26
C PRO A 193 6.84 -10.69 -38.55
N LEU A 194 7.33 -11.74 -39.23
CA LEU A 194 6.76 -12.25 -40.49
C LEU A 194 5.26 -12.58 -40.43
N GLY A 195 4.72 -12.84 -39.23
CA GLY A 195 3.30 -13.13 -38.99
C GLY A 195 2.39 -11.90 -38.84
N GLY A 196 2.93 -10.69 -38.82
CA GLY A 196 2.18 -9.44 -38.59
C GLY A 196 2.65 -8.66 -37.36
N PRO A 197 2.14 -7.44 -37.14
CA PRO A 197 2.54 -6.58 -36.02
C PRO A 197 2.13 -7.17 -34.67
N VAL A 198 2.95 -6.94 -33.64
CA VAL A 198 2.67 -7.40 -32.28
C VAL A 198 1.47 -6.64 -31.68
N LEU A 199 0.59 -7.38 -31.01
CA LEU A 199 -0.58 -6.88 -30.30
C LEU A 199 -0.48 -7.20 -28.81
N CYS A 200 -0.31 -6.18 -27.97
CA CYS A 200 -0.35 -6.30 -26.51
C CYS A 200 -1.69 -5.77 -25.99
N ARG A 201 -2.49 -6.61 -25.32
CA ARG A 201 -3.74 -6.24 -24.66
C ARG A 201 -3.65 -6.60 -23.18
N ASP A 202 -4.11 -5.72 -22.31
CA ASP A 202 -4.33 -6.08 -20.91
C ASP A 202 -5.77 -6.57 -20.70
N GLU A 203 -6.04 -7.10 -19.51
CA GLU A 203 -7.36 -7.66 -19.16
C GLU A 203 -8.52 -6.70 -19.46
N MET A 204 -8.31 -5.39 -19.28
CA MET A 204 -9.33 -4.38 -19.56
C MET A 204 -9.75 -4.35 -21.03
N GLU A 205 -8.82 -4.58 -21.95
CA GLU A 205 -9.08 -4.63 -23.39
C GLU A 205 -9.39 -6.04 -23.89
N GLU A 206 -8.85 -7.06 -23.25
CA GLU A 206 -8.98 -8.46 -23.67
C GLU A 206 -10.36 -9.04 -23.40
N TRP A 207 -11.04 -8.58 -22.33
CA TRP A 207 -12.39 -9.04 -22.01
C TRP A 207 -13.39 -8.74 -23.11
N SER A 208 -14.23 -9.72 -23.40
CA SER A 208 -15.39 -9.57 -24.26
C SER A 208 -16.42 -8.63 -23.64
N ALA A 209 -17.30 -8.08 -24.47
CA ALA A 209 -18.41 -7.26 -23.99
C ALA A 209 -19.32 -8.02 -22.99
N SER A 210 -19.49 -9.34 -23.18
CA SER A 210 -20.26 -10.18 -22.25
C SER A 210 -19.57 -10.35 -20.91
N GLU A 211 -18.25 -10.56 -20.88
CA GLU A 211 -17.48 -10.71 -19.63
C GLU A 211 -17.46 -9.39 -18.85
N ALA A 212 -17.30 -8.26 -19.53
CA ALA A 212 -17.38 -6.94 -18.90
C ALA A 212 -18.76 -6.70 -18.25
N SER A 213 -19.86 -7.05 -18.94
CA SER A 213 -21.21 -6.94 -18.38
C SER A 213 -21.46 -7.90 -17.21
N LEU A 214 -20.96 -9.14 -17.29
CA LEU A 214 -21.05 -10.10 -16.17
C LEU A 214 -20.31 -9.58 -14.94
N PHE A 215 -19.12 -8.97 -15.13
CA PHE A 215 -18.36 -8.40 -14.04
C PHE A 215 -19.06 -7.19 -13.39
N GLU A 216 -19.69 -6.32 -14.18
CA GLU A 216 -20.50 -5.20 -13.64
C GLU A 216 -21.65 -5.71 -12.76
N GLU A 217 -22.40 -6.72 -13.22
CA GLU A 217 -23.48 -7.34 -12.43
C GLU A 217 -22.95 -7.99 -11.14
N ALA A 218 -21.86 -8.73 -11.25
CA ALA A 218 -21.24 -9.42 -10.12
C ALA A 218 -20.75 -8.42 -9.05
N LEU A 219 -20.16 -7.30 -9.48
CA LEU A 219 -19.66 -6.25 -8.60
C LEU A 219 -20.79 -5.49 -7.89
N GLU A 220 -21.93 -5.27 -8.55
CA GLU A 220 -23.12 -4.73 -7.91
C GLU A 220 -23.72 -5.69 -6.87
N LYS A 221 -23.70 -6.99 -7.15
CA LYS A 221 -24.30 -8.02 -6.28
C LYS A 221 -23.43 -8.39 -5.08
N TYR A 222 -22.13 -8.58 -5.29
CA TYR A 222 -21.19 -9.10 -4.29
C TYR A 222 -20.18 -8.06 -3.80
N GLY A 223 -20.20 -6.83 -4.35
CA GLY A 223 -19.25 -5.79 -3.98
C GLY A 223 -17.84 -6.13 -4.46
N LYS A 224 -16.87 -6.17 -3.55
CA LYS A 224 -15.45 -6.41 -3.87
C LYS A 224 -14.97 -7.80 -3.44
N ASP A 225 -15.88 -8.76 -3.31
CA ASP A 225 -15.51 -10.16 -3.07
C ASP A 225 -15.16 -10.85 -4.40
N PHE A 226 -13.90 -10.71 -4.82
CA PHE A 226 -13.44 -11.25 -6.10
C PHE A 226 -13.41 -12.79 -6.13
N ASN A 227 -13.41 -13.47 -4.98
CA ASN A 227 -13.46 -14.93 -4.96
C ASN A 227 -14.85 -15.43 -5.35
N ASP A 228 -15.88 -14.85 -4.74
CA ASP A 228 -17.28 -15.19 -5.02
C ASP A 228 -17.71 -14.72 -6.42
N ILE A 229 -17.24 -13.54 -6.86
CA ILE A 229 -17.45 -13.07 -8.24
C ILE A 229 -16.91 -14.09 -9.24
N ARG A 230 -15.67 -14.55 -9.10
CA ARG A 230 -15.06 -15.51 -10.04
C ARG A 230 -15.74 -16.89 -10.02
N GLN A 231 -16.36 -17.27 -8.90
CA GLN A 231 -16.97 -18.59 -8.76
C GLN A 231 -18.37 -18.65 -9.40
N ASP A 232 -19.14 -17.57 -9.28
CA ASP A 232 -20.57 -17.55 -9.60
C ASP A 232 -20.92 -16.80 -10.91
N PHE A 233 -20.02 -15.96 -11.42
CA PHE A 233 -20.18 -15.15 -12.64
C PHE A 233 -19.05 -15.42 -13.63
#